data_AF-A0A2S4VNI5-F1
#
_entry.id   AF-A0A2S4VNI5-F1
#
_cell.length_a   1.000
_cell.length_b   1.000
_cell.length_c   1.000
_cell.angle_alpha   90.00
_cell.angle_beta   90.00
_cell.angle_gamma   90.00
#
_symmetry.space_group_name_H-M   'P 1'
#
loop_
_entity.id
_entity.type
_entity.pdbx_description
1 polymer ?
#
loop_
_entity_poly.entity_id
_entity_poly.type
_entity_poly.pdbx_seq_one_letter_code
_entity_poly.pdbx_strand_id
1 'polypeptide(L)'
;MCCFCDECLPQNLSACFMKTNQELRALPEVRSRKEAKNPLALYLPFSQRAKQVQLHKAELTTIPDGIKQGWPTHIEFNKLHR
;
A
#
# COMPACT_ATOMS: atom_id res chain seq x y z
N MET A 1 9.55 5.53 5.64
CA MET A 1 8.69 4.65 6.48
C MET A 1 7.23 4.87 6.12
N CYS A 2 6.41 3.84 6.23
CA CYS A 2 4.96 3.90 6.04
C CYS A 2 4.31 4.67 7.19
N CYS A 3 3.48 5.65 6.85
CA CYS A 3 2.80 6.51 7.82
C CYS A 3 1.74 5.79 8.67
N PHE A 4 1.39 4.53 8.39
CA PHE A 4 0.32 3.82 9.09
C PHE A 4 0.80 2.66 9.98
N CYS A 5 1.80 1.88 9.54
CA CYS A 5 2.34 0.74 10.28
C CYS A 5 3.79 0.91 10.76
N ASP A 6 4.45 2.04 10.47
CA ASP A 6 5.86 2.31 10.81
C ASP A 6 6.90 1.38 10.15
N GLU A 7 6.49 0.49 9.26
CA GLU A 7 7.43 -0.35 8.50
C GLU A 7 8.08 0.43 7.34
N CYS A 8 9.20 -0.08 6.82
CA CYS A 8 9.82 0.50 5.62
C CYS A 8 8.94 0.31 4.39
N LEU A 9 8.85 1.36 3.56
CA LEU A 9 8.20 1.24 2.26
C LEU A 9 9.17 0.54 1.29
N PRO A 10 8.69 -0.34 0.39
CA PRO A 10 9.51 -0.90 -0.67
C PRO A 10 10.00 0.21 -1.61
N GLN A 11 11.11 -0.05 -2.30
CA GLN A 11 11.73 0.92 -3.20
C GLN A 11 10.88 1.21 -4.44
N ASN A 12 10.16 0.20 -4.93
CA ASN A 12 9.24 0.31 -6.06
C ASN A 12 7.81 0.07 -5.55
N LEU A 13 7.05 1.15 -5.42
CA LEU A 13 5.63 1.11 -5.05
C LEU A 13 4.77 1.17 -6.31
N SER A 14 3.67 0.41 -6.34
CA SER A 14 2.69 0.56 -7.41
C SER A 14 2.03 1.94 -7.41
N ALA A 15 1.61 2.40 -8.59
CA ALA A 15 0.84 3.63 -8.73
C ALA A 15 -0.48 3.57 -7.94
N CYS A 16 -1.09 2.39 -7.84
CA CYS A 16 -2.30 2.16 -7.06
C CYS A 16 -2.05 2.44 -5.57
N PHE A 17 -0.98 1.88 -5.00
CA PHE A 17 -0.61 2.14 -3.62
C PHE A 17 -0.37 3.63 -3.36
N MET A 18 0.38 4.29 -4.25
CA MET A 18 0.70 5.72 -4.11
C MET A 18 -0.56 6.58 -4.11
N LYS A 19 -1.49 6.31 -5.03
CA LYS A 19 -2.78 7.00 -5.11
C LYS A 19 -3.60 6.82 -3.83
N THR A 20 -3.81 5.57 -3.40
CA THR A 20 -4.61 5.28 -2.20
C THR A 20 -3.97 5.87 -0.94
N ASN A 21 -2.64 5.81 -0.81
CA ASN A 21 -1.93 6.42 0.31
C ASN A 21 -2.13 7.94 0.34
N GLN A 22 -2.06 8.60 -0.81
CA GLN A 22 -2.31 10.04 -0.90
C GLN A 22 -3.74 10.42 -0.52
N GLU A 23 -4.73 9.67 -1.04
CA GLU A 23 -6.15 9.88 -0.71
C GLU A 23 -6.41 9.70 0.78
N LEU A 24 -5.90 8.63 1.38
CA LEU A 24 -6.05 8.34 2.80
C LEU A 24 -5.42 9.42 3.69
N ARG A 25 -4.31 10.02 3.28
CA ARG A 25 -3.65 11.11 4.03
C ARG A 25 -4.40 12.43 3.95
N ALA A 26 -5.24 12.62 2.94
CA ALA A 26 -6.05 13.82 2.74
C ALA A 26 -7.39 13.78 3.49
N LEU A 27 -7.73 12.65 4.11
CA LEU A 27 -8.96 12.49 4.88
C LEU A 27 -8.99 13.40 6.11
N PRO A 28 -10.14 14.04 6.43
CA PRO A 28 -10.24 14.96 7.56
C PRO A 28 -10.12 14.25 8.93
N GLU A 29 -10.38 12.94 8.99
CA GLU A 29 -10.25 12.17 10.24
C GLU A 29 -8.79 11.80 10.58
N VAL A 30 -7.86 12.06 9.66
CA VAL A 30 -6.43 11.78 9.86
C VAL A 30 -5.88 12.66 10.97
N ARG A 31 -5.23 12.04 11.94
CA ARG A 31 -4.52 12.73 13.02
C ARG A 31 -3.08 12.26 13.09
N SER A 32 -2.19 13.11 13.59
CA SER A 32 -0.81 12.68 13.87
C SER A 32 -0.78 11.72 15.07
N ARG A 33 0.04 10.67 14.97
CA ARG A 33 0.26 9.71 16.07
C ARG A 33 1.51 10.12 16.84
N LYS A 34 1.31 10.85 17.95
CA LYS A 34 2.40 11.46 18.75
C LYS A 34 3.36 10.45 19.39
N GLU A 35 2.91 9.23 19.65
CA GLU A 35 3.70 8.19 20.34
C GLU A 35 4.57 7.34 19.39
N ALA A 36 4.51 7.59 18.08
CA ALA A 36 5.25 6.81 17.12
C ALA A 36 6.71 7.27 17.00
N LYS A 37 7.64 6.31 16.85
CA LYS A 37 9.02 6.61 16.45
C LYS A 37 9.10 7.22 15.04
N ASN A 38 8.08 7.00 14.23
CA ASN A 38 7.96 7.51 12.89
C ASN A 38 7.36 8.93 12.91
N PRO A 39 8.11 9.97 12.50
CA PRO A 39 7.61 11.35 12.51
C PRO A 39 6.45 11.58 11.53
N LEU A 40 6.26 10.67 10.57
CA LEU A 40 5.15 10.70 9.60
C LEU A 40 3.97 9.84 10.04
N ALA A 41 3.94 9.34 11.28
CA ALA A 41 2.89 8.43 11.71
C ALA A 41 1.53 9.13 11.83
N LEU A 42 0.53 8.49 11.25
CA LEU A 42 -0.83 8.95 11.16
C LEU A 42 -1.77 7.91 11.77
N TYR A 43 -2.83 8.41 12.39
CA TYR A 43 -3.96 7.65 12.86
C TYR A 43 -5.05 7.65 11.80
N LEU A 44 -5.51 6.45 11.44
CA LEU A 44 -6.74 6.20 10.70
C LEU A 44 -7.64 5.23 11.48
N PRO A 45 -8.96 5.24 11.23
CA PRO A 45 -9.86 4.14 11.60
C PRO A 45 -9.28 2.77 11.23
N PHE A 46 -9.53 1.77 12.09
CA PHE A 46 -8.91 0.45 11.98
C PHE A 46 -9.14 -0.20 10.60
N SER A 47 -10.36 -0.15 10.07
CA SER A 47 -10.71 -0.75 8.77
C SER A 47 -9.87 -0.19 7.62
N GLN A 48 -9.72 1.13 7.55
CA GLN A 48 -8.92 1.80 6.52
C GLN A 48 -7.42 1.49 6.70
N ARG A 49 -6.94 1.55 7.95
CA ARG A 49 -5.55 1.20 8.26
C ARG A 49 -5.22 -0.24 7.87
N ALA A 50 -6.07 -1.20 8.25
CA ALA A 50 -5.88 -2.61 7.96
C ALA A 50 -5.79 -2.87 6.45
N LYS A 51 -6.68 -2.25 5.67
CA LYS A 51 -6.65 -2.34 4.20
C LYS A 51 -5.34 -1.79 3.61
N GLN A 52 -4.91 -0.62 4.07
CA GLN A 52 -3.68 0.01 3.57
C GLN A 52 -2.42 -0.78 3.95
N VAL A 53 -2.38 -1.33 5.17
CA VAL A 53 -1.26 -2.16 5.64
C VAL A 53 -1.22 -3.50 4.91
N GLN A 54 -2.38 -4.10 4.60
CA GLN A 54 -2.44 -5.29 3.77
C GLN A 54 -1.88 -5.02 2.36
N LEU A 55 -2.24 -3.89 1.76
CA LEU A 55 -1.69 -3.50 0.45
C LEU A 55 -0.18 -3.28 0.54
N HIS A 56 0.31 -2.61 1.58
CA HIS A 56 1.76 -2.45 1.82
C HIS A 56 2.48 -3.81 1.89
N LYS A 57 1.93 -4.77 2.66
CA LYS A 57 2.51 -6.12 2.74
C LYS A 57 2.54 -6.81 1.38
N ALA A 58 1.50 -6.63 0.56
CA ALA A 58 1.45 -7.19 -0.79
C ALA A 58 2.54 -6.57 -1.69
N GLU A 59 2.76 -5.25 -1.64
CA GLU A 59 3.84 -4.57 -2.37
C GLU A 59 5.23 -5.07 -1.97
N LEU A 60 5.43 -5.39 -0.68
CA LEU A 60 6.71 -5.87 -0.17
C LEU A 60 7.02 -7.33 -0.52
N THR A 61 6.01 -8.20 -0.50
CA THR A 61 6.20 -9.65 -0.51
C THR A 61 5.47 -10.32 -1.67
N THR A 62 4.14 -10.22 -1.67
CA THR A 62 3.27 -10.97 -2.59
C THR A 62 3.50 -10.61 -4.05
N ILE A 63 3.57 -9.31 -4.39
CA ILE A 63 3.76 -8.87 -5.77
C ILE A 63 5.16 -9.28 -6.29
N PRO A 64 6.27 -8.95 -5.59
CA PRO A 64 7.59 -9.41 -6.02
C PRO A 64 7.70 -10.93 -6.17
N ASP A 65 7.15 -11.70 -5.23
CA ASP A 65 7.22 -13.16 -5.29
C ASP A 65 6.34 -13.74 -6.40
N GLY A 66 5.15 -13.17 -6.64
CA GLY A 66 4.32 -13.53 -7.78
C GLY A 66 5.03 -13.26 -9.10
N ILE A 67 5.69 -12.10 -9.25
CA ILE A 67 6.47 -11.78 -10.45
C ILE A 67 7.61 -12.79 -10.65
N LYS A 68 8.34 -13.16 -9.59
CA LYS A 68 9.37 -14.21 -9.67
C LYS A 68 8.81 -15.56 -10.09
N GLN A 69 7.56 -15.87 -9.72
CA GLN A 69 6.85 -17.09 -10.11
C GLN A 69 6.20 -16.99 -11.51
N GLY A 70 6.37 -15.88 -12.22
CA GLY A 70 5.85 -15.68 -13.58
C GLY A 70 4.42 -15.16 -13.64
N TRP A 71 3.91 -14.52 -12.58
CA TRP A 71 2.60 -13.87 -12.64
C TRP A 71 2.61 -12.75 -13.67
N PRO A 72 1.54 -12.63 -14.47
CA PRO A 72 1.43 -11.55 -15.46
C PRO A 72 1.32 -10.21 -14.74
N THR A 73 2.14 -9.25 -15.15
CA THR A 73 2.06 -7.85 -14.69
C THR A 73 1.05 -7.04 -15.49
N HIS A 74 0.65 -7.54 -16.65
CA HIS A 74 -0.39 -6.98 -17.50
C HIS A 74 -1.24 -8.11 -18.10
N ILE A 75 -2.56 -7.92 -18.10
CA ILE A 75 -3.50 -8.85 -18.70
C ILE A 75 -4.11 -8.16 -19.92
N GLU A 76 -3.82 -8.70 -21.10
CA GLU A 76 -4.46 -8.25 -22.35
C GLU A 76 -5.81 -8.96 -22.52
N PHE A 77 -6.86 -8.41 -21.93
CA PHE A 77 -8.21 -9.00 -22.00
C PHE A 77 -8.70 -9.23 -23.44
N ASN A 78 -8.26 -8.40 -24.40
CA ASN A 78 -8.59 -8.55 -25.82
C ASN A 78 -8.11 -9.88 -26.43
N LYS A 79 -7.06 -10.49 -25.86
CA LYS A 79 -6.52 -11.80 -26.28
C LYS A 79 -7.16 -12.98 -25.56
N LEU A 80 -8.07 -12.73 -24.61
CA LEU A 80 -8.74 -13.78 -23.82
C LEU A 80 -10.05 -14.27 -24.45
N HIS A 81 -10.61 -13.53 -25.41
CA HIS A 81 -11.77 -13.99 -26.18
C HIS A 81 -11.28 -14.89 -27.33
N ARG A 82 -11.63 -16.17 -27.24
CA ARG A 82 -11.39 -17.19 -28.27
C ARG A 82 -12.67 -17.42 -29.07
#